data_AF-A0A1G0MH86-F1
#
_entry.id   AF-A0A1G0MH86-F1
#
_cell.length_a   1.000
_cell.length_b   1.000
_cell.length_c   1.000
_cell.angle_alpha   90.00
_cell.angle_beta   90.00
_cell.angle_gamma   90.00
#
_symmetry.space_group_name_H-M   'P 1'
#
loop_
_entity.id
_entity.type
_entity.pdbx_description
1 polymer ?
#
loop_
_entity_poly.entity_id
_entity_poly.type
_entity_poly.pdbx_seq_one_letter_code
_entity_poly.pdbx_strand_id
1 'polypeptide(L)'
;MNGGLTQRTLAERLGCWPQSVAAWEWDESEPLAGRWPAIEAVLGPGLVLTGEGIPGRLRASRLSLGLTQQEVAERAGVDVRTVRNAERGVWRPSRLTLAKLGRVFDFSA
;
A
#
# COMPACT_ATOMS: atom_id res chain seq x y z
N MET A 1 -4.22 10.92 -20.47
CA MET A 1 -4.68 9.52 -20.31
C MET A 1 -5.79 9.25 -21.32
N ASN A 2 -5.58 8.35 -22.29
CA ASN A 2 -6.56 7.99 -23.35
C ASN A 2 -7.07 6.56 -23.12
N GLY A 3 -8.07 6.40 -22.25
CA GLY A 3 -8.61 5.08 -21.92
C GLY A 3 -9.77 5.10 -20.92
N GLY A 4 -10.79 5.95 -21.13
CA GLY A 4 -12.11 5.84 -20.49
C GLY A 4 -12.24 6.15 -18.99
N LEU A 5 -11.20 5.95 -18.17
CA LEU A 5 -11.23 6.27 -16.75
C LEU A 5 -10.73 7.70 -16.52
N THR A 6 -11.65 8.61 -16.18
CA THR A 6 -11.30 9.99 -15.80
C THR A 6 -11.04 10.08 -14.30
N GLN A 7 -10.30 11.09 -13.83
CA GLN A 7 -10.15 11.42 -12.39
C GLN A 7 -11.52 11.47 -11.70
N ARG A 8 -12.53 12.01 -12.40
CA ARG A 8 -13.92 12.06 -11.94
C ARG A 8 -14.52 10.67 -11.76
N THR A 9 -14.38 9.78 -12.73
CA THR A 9 -14.89 8.40 -12.65
C THR A 9 -14.21 7.62 -11.52
N LEU A 10 -12.91 7.81 -11.32
CA LEU A 10 -12.19 7.22 -10.20
C LEU A 10 -12.70 7.77 -8.86
N ALA A 11 -12.87 9.08 -8.75
CA ALA A 11 -13.38 9.73 -7.55
C ALA A 11 -14.81 9.31 -7.19
N GLU A 12 -15.70 9.22 -8.18
CA GLU A 12 -17.07 8.72 -8.02
C GLU A 12 -17.08 7.28 -7.49
N ARG A 13 -16.23 6.39 -8.04
CA ARG A 13 -16.12 5.00 -7.56
C ARG A 13 -15.51 4.89 -6.17
N LEU A 14 -14.65 5.82 -5.77
CA LEU A 14 -13.98 5.85 -4.47
C LEU A 14 -14.73 6.66 -3.40
N GLY A 15 -15.86 7.28 -3.74
CA GLY A 15 -16.59 8.17 -2.85
C GLY A 15 -15.71 9.31 -2.30
N CYS A 16 -14.83 9.88 -3.14
CA CYS A 16 -14.02 11.04 -2.80
C CYS A 16 -14.20 12.18 -3.79
N TRP A 17 -13.57 13.31 -3.48
CA TRP A 17 -13.53 14.48 -4.35
C TRP A 17 -12.53 14.23 -5.50
N PRO A 18 -12.85 14.63 -6.76
CA PRO A 18 -11.90 14.55 -7.87
C PRO A 18 -10.55 15.22 -7.61
N GLN A 19 -10.55 16.29 -6.81
CA GLN A 19 -9.33 16.97 -6.37
C GLN A 19 -8.41 16.07 -5.53
N SER A 20 -8.97 15.13 -4.75
CA SER A 20 -8.17 14.16 -4.01
C SER A 20 -7.43 13.23 -4.97
N VAL A 21 -8.09 12.78 -6.05
CA VAL A 21 -7.45 11.97 -7.09
C VAL A 21 -6.35 12.75 -7.80
N ALA A 22 -6.61 14.01 -8.15
CA ALA A 22 -5.59 14.87 -8.76
C ALA A 22 -4.37 15.04 -7.84
N ALA A 23 -4.59 15.33 -6.55
CA ALA A 23 -3.49 15.45 -5.58
C ALA A 23 -2.66 14.16 -5.45
N TRP A 24 -3.28 12.99 -5.60
CA TRP A 24 -2.55 11.71 -5.63
C TRP A 24 -1.75 11.52 -6.92
N GLU A 25 -2.30 11.92 -8.07
CA GLU A 25 -1.61 11.82 -9.37
C GLU A 25 -0.39 12.75 -9.47
N TRP A 26 -0.38 13.85 -8.72
CA TRP A 26 0.71 14.83 -8.68
C TRP A 26 1.68 14.64 -7.50
N ASP A 27 1.59 13.52 -6.78
CA ASP A 27 2.39 13.24 -5.57
C ASP A 27 2.28 14.33 -4.47
N GLU A 28 1.23 15.15 -4.49
CA GLU A 28 0.96 16.15 -3.46
C GLU A 28 0.45 15.51 -2.17
N SER A 29 -0.20 14.34 -2.28
CA SER A 29 -0.65 13.55 -1.14
C SER A 29 -0.76 12.06 -1.50
N GLU A 30 -0.84 11.19 -0.49
CA GLU A 30 -1.12 9.76 -0.69
C GLU A 30 -2.55 9.42 -0.27
N PRO A 31 -3.22 8.45 -0.94
CA PRO A 31 -4.46 7.88 -0.45
C PRO A 31 -4.28 7.25 0.93
N LEU A 32 -5.32 7.35 1.77
CA LEU A 32 -5.41 6.58 3.01
C LEU A 32 -5.24 5.08 2.71
N ALA A 33 -4.57 4.35 3.60
CA ALA A 33 -4.33 2.91 3.47
C ALA A 33 -5.60 2.14 3.03
N GLY A 34 -6.72 2.35 3.73
CA GLY A 34 -7.99 1.69 3.41
C GLY A 34 -8.61 2.03 2.05
N ARG A 35 -8.12 3.04 1.32
CA ARG A 35 -8.59 3.39 -0.03
C ARG A 35 -7.89 2.59 -1.12
N TRP A 36 -6.71 2.03 -0.86
CA TRP A 36 -5.92 1.32 -1.87
C TRP A 36 -6.60 0.07 -2.44
N PRO A 37 -7.31 -0.77 -1.67
CA PRO A 37 -8.05 -1.91 -2.26
C PRO A 37 -9.11 -1.46 -3.27
N ALA A 38 -9.80 -0.35 -2.99
CA ALA A 38 -10.80 0.20 -3.90
C ALA A 38 -10.14 0.82 -5.14
N ILE A 39 -9.00 1.49 -4.98
CA ILE A 39 -8.19 2.02 -6.11
C ILE A 39 -7.75 0.86 -7.02
N GLU A 40 -7.22 -0.21 -6.44
CA GLU A 40 -6.78 -1.40 -7.19
C GLU A 40 -7.96 -2.11 -7.90
N ALA A 41 -9.12 -2.20 -7.25
CA ALA A 41 -10.32 -2.76 -7.88
C ALA A 41 -10.79 -1.97 -9.11
N VAL A 42 -10.53 -0.66 -9.16
CA VAL A 42 -10.89 0.22 -10.28
C VAL A 42 -9.82 0.21 -11.38
N LEU A 43 -8.54 0.24 -11.00
CA LEU A 43 -7.42 0.34 -11.95
C LEU A 43 -6.95 -1.02 -12.49
N GLY A 44 -7.20 -2.10 -11.76
CA GLY A 44 -6.71 -3.45 -12.04
C GLY A 44 -5.52 -3.83 -11.16
N PRO A 45 -5.33 -5.13 -10.88
CA PRO A 45 -4.27 -5.62 -10.01
C PRO A 45 -2.87 -5.30 -10.59
N GLY A 46 -1.94 -4.92 -9.73
CA GLY A 46 -0.54 -4.70 -10.11
C GLY A 46 -0.23 -3.41 -10.88
N LEU A 47 -1.22 -2.55 -11.15
CA LEU A 47 -1.00 -1.24 -11.81
C LEU A 47 -0.68 -0.11 -10.82
N VAL A 48 -0.77 -0.38 -9.52
CA VAL A 48 -0.80 0.65 -8.48
C VAL A 48 0.32 0.47 -7.44
N LEU A 49 0.83 -0.76 -7.25
CA LEU A 49 1.71 -1.12 -6.13
C LEU A 49 2.80 -2.13 -6.53
N THR A 50 3.63 -1.82 -7.52
CA THR A 50 4.85 -2.60 -7.80
C THR A 50 6.04 -1.95 -7.12
N GLY A 51 6.24 -2.24 -5.84
CA GLY A 51 7.43 -1.75 -5.15
C GLY A 51 8.65 -2.65 -5.42
N GLU A 52 9.79 -2.05 -5.77
CA GLU A 52 11.04 -2.80 -5.98
C GLU A 52 11.62 -3.36 -4.67
N GLY A 53 12.23 -4.55 -4.78
CA GLY A 53 12.87 -5.22 -3.67
C GLY A 53 11.94 -5.58 -2.51
N ILE A 54 12.52 -6.02 -1.40
CA ILE A 54 11.76 -6.39 -0.19
C ILE A 54 10.98 -5.19 0.38
N PRO A 55 11.55 -3.98 0.51
CA PRO A 55 10.83 -2.84 1.09
C PRO A 55 9.58 -2.47 0.31
N GLY A 56 9.69 -2.40 -1.02
CA GLY A 56 8.59 -2.07 -1.90
C GLY A 56 7.50 -3.15 -1.88
N ARG A 57 7.88 -4.43 -1.91
CA ARG A 57 6.92 -5.54 -1.80
C ARG A 57 6.16 -5.55 -0.48
N LEU A 58 6.82 -5.21 0.64
CA LEU A 58 6.16 -5.08 1.94
C LEU A 58 5.11 -3.96 1.93
N ARG A 59 5.49 -2.77 1.45
CA ARG A 59 4.56 -1.63 1.34
C ARG A 59 3.38 -1.96 0.40
N ALA A 60 3.68 -2.54 -0.76
CA ALA A 60 2.66 -2.94 -1.72
C ALA A 60 1.65 -3.92 -1.12
N SER A 61 2.13 -4.98 -0.46
CA SER A 61 1.27 -5.99 0.17
C SER A 61 0.43 -5.41 1.31
N ARG A 62 1.00 -4.46 2.06
CA ARG A 62 0.25 -3.74 3.09
C ARG A 62 -0.90 -2.92 2.50
N LEU A 63 -0.62 -2.17 1.43
CA LEU A 63 -1.61 -1.29 0.81
C LEU A 63 -2.69 -2.05 0.02
N SER A 64 -2.35 -3.17 -0.64
CA SER A 64 -3.36 -4.00 -1.32
C SER A 64 -4.36 -4.62 -0.34
N LEU A 65 -3.96 -4.84 0.91
CA LEU A 65 -4.84 -5.27 2.00
C LEU A 65 -5.53 -4.10 2.74
N GLY A 66 -5.24 -2.85 2.35
CA GLY A 66 -5.83 -1.66 2.96
C GLY A 66 -5.31 -1.33 4.36
N LEU A 67 -4.17 -1.88 4.76
CA LEU A 67 -3.68 -1.82 6.14
C LEU A 67 -2.76 -0.61 6.39
N THR A 68 -2.87 -0.04 7.59
CA THR A 68 -1.91 0.92 8.13
C THR A 68 -0.64 0.21 8.62
N GLN A 69 0.46 0.96 8.78
CA GLN A 69 1.68 0.41 9.38
C GLN A 69 1.44 -0.07 10.83
N GLN A 70 0.53 0.59 11.55
CA GLN A 70 0.15 0.25 12.92
C GLN A 70 -0.56 -1.11 12.98
N GLU A 71 -1.53 -1.36 12.10
CA GLU A 71 -2.23 -2.65 12.04
C GLU A 71 -1.29 -3.79 11.65
N VAL A 72 -0.34 -3.55 10.73
CA VAL A 72 0.69 -4.56 10.41
C VAL A 72 1.57 -4.85 11.62
N ALA A 73 1.98 -3.81 12.37
CA ALA A 73 2.80 -3.96 13.56
C ALA A 73 2.11 -4.79 14.64
N GLU A 74 0.83 -4.50 14.89
CA GLU A 74 -0.03 -5.24 15.82
C GLU A 74 -0.18 -6.71 15.41
N ARG A 75 -0.52 -6.97 14.14
CA ARG A 75 -0.68 -8.34 13.62
C ARG A 75 0.63 -9.13 13.62
N ALA A 76 1.77 -8.48 13.36
CA ALA A 76 3.09 -9.12 13.33
C ALA A 76 3.74 -9.24 14.72
N GLY A 77 3.21 -8.58 15.76
CA GLY A 77 3.83 -8.50 17.07
C GLY A 77 5.22 -7.86 17.03
N VAL A 78 5.31 -6.68 16.40
CA VAL A 78 6.53 -5.86 16.29
C VAL A 78 6.21 -4.38 16.54
N ASP A 79 7.24 -3.56 16.74
CA ASP A 79 7.07 -2.11 16.86
C ASP A 79 6.75 -1.46 15.49
N VAL A 80 5.89 -0.44 15.46
CA VAL A 80 5.52 0.27 14.21
C VAL A 80 6.73 0.90 13.49
N ARG A 81 7.77 1.31 14.23
CA ARG A 81 9.05 1.78 13.66
C ARG A 81 9.76 0.67 12.90
N THR A 82 9.59 -0.59 13.30
CA THR A 82 10.12 -1.75 12.57
C THR A 82 9.48 -1.87 11.21
N VAL A 83 8.15 -1.78 11.13
CA VAL A 83 7.40 -1.79 9.85
C VAL A 83 7.84 -0.61 8.97
N ARG A 84 7.84 0.60 9.53
CA ARG A 84 8.27 1.82 8.82
C ARG A 84 9.67 1.69 8.25
N ASN A 85 10.62 1.20 9.04
CA ASN A 85 12.01 1.07 8.62
C ASN A 85 12.18 -0.03 7.55
N ALA A 86 11.43 -1.12 7.66
CA ALA A 86 11.42 -2.19 6.69
C ALA A 86 10.88 -1.72 5.33
N GLU A 87 9.78 -0.96 5.31
CA GLU A 87 9.19 -0.40 4.09
C GLU A 87 10.04 0.69 3.43
N ARG A 88 10.85 1.41 4.22
CA ARG A 88 11.80 2.41 3.71
C ARG A 88 13.14 1.82 3.29
N GLY A 89 13.40 0.54 3.56
CA GLY A 89 14.69 -0.08 3.29
C GLY A 89 15.86 0.50 4.08
N VAL A 90 15.59 1.16 5.22
CA VAL A 90 16.61 1.84 6.05
C VAL A 90 17.67 0.84 6.53
N TRP A 91 17.26 -0.39 6.80
CA TRP A 91 18.13 -1.50 7.15
C TRP A 91 17.51 -2.80 6.64
N ARG A 92 18.33 -3.84 6.49
CA ARG A 92 17.85 -5.17 6.10
C ARG A 92 17.23 -5.85 7.34
N PRO A 93 15.91 -6.07 7.40
CA PRO A 93 15.31 -6.74 8.54
C PRO A 93 15.84 -8.17 8.66
N SER A 94 15.93 -8.67 9.89
CA SER A 94 16.33 -10.06 10.12
C SER A 94 15.35 -11.03 9.44
N ARG A 95 15.79 -12.26 9.14
CA ARG A 95 14.91 -13.33 8.63
C ARG A 95 13.69 -13.54 9.54
N LEU A 96 13.86 -13.46 10.86
CA LEU A 96 12.76 -13.58 11.81
C LEU A 96 11.75 -12.44 11.66
N THR A 97 12.22 -11.20 11.50
CA THR A 97 11.37 -10.03 11.28
C THR A 97 10.61 -10.17 9.96
N LEU A 98 11.29 -10.59 8.89
CA LEU A 98 10.63 -10.83 7.60
C LEU A 98 9.57 -11.94 7.70
N ALA A 99 9.85 -13.02 8.43
CA ALA A 99 8.87 -14.08 8.65
C ALA A 99 7.64 -13.58 9.44
N LYS A 100 7.83 -12.76 10.47
CA LYS A 100 6.72 -12.14 11.22
C LYS A 100 5.85 -11.26 10.32
N LEU A 101 6.47 -10.43 9.48
CA LEU A 101 5.76 -9.58 8.52
C LEU A 101 5.07 -10.41 7.42
N GLY A 102 5.74 -11.42 6.88
CA GLY A 102 5.20 -12.30 5.84
C GLY A 102 3.92 -13.02 6.24
N ARG A 103 3.81 -13.43 7.51
CA ARG A 103 2.58 -14.04 8.08
C ARG A 103 1.37 -13.10 8.07
N VAL A 104 1.57 -11.78 8.08
CA VAL A 104 0.46 -10.81 7.98
C VAL A 104 -0.13 -10.78 6.57
N PHE A 105 0.66 -11.16 5.57
CA PHE A 105 0.33 -11.04 4.16
C PHE A 105 0.02 -12.39 3.49
N ASP A 106 -0.12 -13.47 4.27
CA ASP A 106 -0.29 -14.86 3.79
C ASP A 106 0.78 -15.32 2.77
N PHE A 107 1.96 -14.70 2.78
CA PHE A 107 3.10 -15.25 2.05
C PHE A 107 3.63 -16.46 2.82
N SER A 108 3.32 -17.65 2.31
CA SER A 108 4.08 -18.86 2.67
C SER A 108 5.53 -18.62 2.24
N ALA A 109 6.42 -18.49 3.23
CA ALA A 109 7.85 -18.22 3.04
C ALA A 109 8.58 -19.37 2.34
#